data_AF-A0A8B8BWX3-F1
#
_entry.id   AF-A0A8B8BWX3-F1
#
_cell.length_a   1.000
_cell.length_b   1.000
_cell.length_c   1.000
_cell.angle_alpha   90.00
_cell.angle_beta   90.00
_cell.angle_gamma   90.00
#
_symmetry.space_group_name_H-M   'P 1'
#
loop_
_entity.id
_entity.type
_entity.pdbx_description
1 polymer ?
#
loop_
_entity_poly.entity_id
_entity_poly.type
_entity_poly.pdbx_seq_one_letter_code
_entity_poly.pdbx_strand_id
1 'polypeptide(L)'
;MALRFAKGFHTSVFLGFSVYVSNTTNKEDGVLCFRDKNYTTATIPNPANITCPYHGRYVTYYNNRTHPPYPFGYSTSTLIGLCEVEVYGCSDGQYGYNCVENCSVTCRESDNCDKITGYCIGGCRAGWTGDLCKTGWEGNMCQNGK
;
A
#
# COMPACT_ATOMS: atom_id res chain seq x y z
N MET A 1 -3.07 3.29 4.05
CA MET A 1 -2.64 3.40 5.47
C MET A 1 -2.57 4.86 5.87
N ALA A 2 -2.67 5.17 7.16
CA ALA A 2 -2.52 6.51 7.71
C ALA A 2 -1.50 6.51 8.86
N LEU A 3 -0.52 7.39 8.79
CA LEU A 3 0.48 7.60 9.85
C LEU A 3 0.13 8.85 10.64
N ARG A 4 -0.06 8.73 11.95
CA ARG A 4 -0.21 9.88 12.85
C ARG A 4 1.09 10.14 13.59
N PHE A 5 1.61 11.34 13.47
CA PHE A 5 2.82 11.77 14.16
C PHE A 5 2.46 12.32 15.55
N ALA A 6 3.29 11.99 16.55
CA ALA A 6 3.14 12.46 17.91
C ALA A 6 3.31 13.98 18.01
N LYS A 7 2.47 14.61 18.83
CA LYS A 7 2.60 16.04 19.16
C LYS A 7 3.82 16.27 20.07
N GLY A 8 4.37 17.48 20.05
CA GLY A 8 5.51 17.87 20.91
C GLY A 8 6.89 17.61 20.30
N PHE A 9 6.95 17.09 19.07
CA PHE A 9 8.20 16.92 18.32
C PHE A 9 8.31 17.93 17.16
N HIS A 10 9.54 18.29 16.80
CA HIS A 10 9.79 19.10 15.60
C HIS A 10 9.48 18.28 14.34
N THR A 11 8.69 18.83 13.41
CA THR A 11 8.29 18.12 12.18
C THR A 11 9.47 17.72 11.29
N SER A 12 10.60 18.42 11.40
CA SER A 12 11.85 18.13 10.69
C SER A 12 12.41 16.72 10.97
N VAL A 13 12.06 16.11 12.11
CA VAL A 13 12.50 14.75 12.46
C VAL A 13 11.74 13.68 11.68
N PHE A 14 10.53 13.99 11.20
CA PHE A 14 9.68 13.05 10.47
C PHE A 14 9.92 13.06 8.97
N LEU A 15 10.50 14.13 8.41
CA LEU A 15 10.73 14.26 6.96
C LEU A 15 11.61 13.11 6.41
N GLY A 16 11.44 12.78 5.13
CA GLY A 16 12.28 11.80 4.44
C GLY A 16 12.07 10.35 4.85
N PHE A 17 10.99 10.06 5.57
CA PHE A 17 10.63 8.70 5.95
C PHE A 17 10.26 7.86 4.72
N SER A 18 10.37 6.55 4.87
CA SER A 18 9.99 5.56 3.89
C SER A 18 9.10 4.51 4.53
N VAL A 19 8.23 3.92 3.74
CA VAL A 19 7.34 2.84 4.15
C VAL A 19 7.58 1.64 3.24
N TYR A 20 7.81 0.49 3.86
CA TYR A 20 8.01 -0.79 3.19
C TYR A 20 6.87 -1.74 3.52
N VAL A 21 6.53 -2.59 2.56
CA VAL A 21 5.55 -3.67 2.71
C VAL A 21 6.27 -5.00 2.48
N SER A 22 6.12 -5.95 3.40
CA SER A 22 6.82 -7.25 3.35
C SER A 22 5.96 -8.37 3.90
N ASN A 23 6.30 -9.62 3.56
CA ASN A 23 5.71 -10.81 4.18
C ASN A 23 6.51 -11.31 5.39
N THR A 24 7.69 -10.74 5.63
CA THR A 24 8.57 -11.02 6.77
C THR A 24 8.69 -9.77 7.64
N THR A 25 9.22 -9.94 8.86
CA THR A 25 9.55 -8.81 9.74
C THR A 25 10.80 -8.05 9.30
N ASN A 26 11.52 -8.52 8.27
CA ASN A 26 12.71 -7.87 7.74
C ASN A 26 12.33 -6.94 6.59
N LYS A 27 12.67 -5.66 6.71
CA LYS A 27 12.36 -4.64 5.70
C LYS A 27 13.05 -4.88 4.36
N GLU A 28 14.23 -5.52 4.37
CA GLU A 28 15.04 -5.72 3.16
C GLU A 28 14.43 -6.76 2.23
N ASP A 29 13.57 -7.65 2.74
CA ASP A 29 12.81 -8.60 1.94
C ASP A 29 11.55 -7.95 1.32
N GLY A 30 11.29 -6.69 1.67
CA GLY A 30 10.08 -5.96 1.31
C GLY A 30 10.21 -5.11 0.06
N VAL A 31 9.07 -4.59 -0.37
CA VAL A 31 8.98 -3.59 -1.43
C VAL A 31 8.85 -2.20 -0.83
N LEU A 32 9.56 -1.22 -1.42
CA LEU A 32 9.39 0.18 -1.07
C LEU A 32 8.03 0.66 -1.56
N CYS A 33 7.08 0.85 -0.64
CA CYS A 33 5.77 1.39 -1.00
C CYS A 33 5.82 2.91 -1.22
N PHE A 34 6.40 3.63 -0.26
CA PHE A 34 6.36 5.09 -0.25
C PHE A 34 7.68 5.64 0.25
N ARG A 35 8.08 6.77 -0.32
CA ARG A 35 9.22 7.55 0.16
C ARG A 35 8.89 9.02 0.11
N ASP A 36 8.96 9.68 1.25
CA ASP A 36 8.88 11.13 1.32
C ASP A 36 10.12 11.74 0.66
N LYS A 37 9.86 12.59 -0.34
CA LYS A 37 10.86 13.45 -0.98
C LYS A 37 10.40 14.91 -1.07
N ASN A 38 9.13 15.18 -0.77
CA ASN A 38 8.45 16.41 -1.14
C ASN A 38 7.88 17.16 0.07
N TYR A 39 7.71 16.50 1.22
CA TYR A 39 7.20 17.18 2.40
C TYR A 39 8.25 18.13 2.97
N THR A 40 7.73 19.25 3.47
CA THR A 40 8.48 20.23 4.26
C THR A 40 7.91 20.27 5.67
N THR A 41 8.59 20.98 6.57
CA THR A 41 8.12 21.17 7.95
C THR A 41 6.74 21.82 8.03
N ALA A 42 6.34 22.57 7.00
CA ALA A 42 5.04 23.23 6.89
C ALA A 42 3.98 22.41 6.14
N THR A 43 4.40 21.46 5.28
CA THR A 43 3.47 20.73 4.38
C THR A 43 3.27 19.27 4.75
N ILE A 44 4.05 18.71 5.67
CA ILE A 44 3.83 17.33 6.12
C ILE A 44 2.45 17.20 6.80
N PRO A 45 1.55 16.34 6.30
CA PRO A 45 0.22 16.17 6.86
C PRO A 45 0.24 15.29 8.12
N ASN A 46 -0.76 15.48 8.99
CA ASN A 46 -0.99 14.62 10.16
C ASN A 46 -2.51 14.44 10.36
N PRO A 47 -3.11 13.29 9.96
CA PRO A 47 -2.46 12.06 9.49
C PRO A 47 -1.87 12.19 8.08
N ALA A 48 -0.78 11.45 7.81
CA ALA A 48 -0.26 11.24 6.47
C ALA A 48 -0.89 9.98 5.84
N ASN A 49 -1.73 10.20 4.81
CA ASN A 49 -2.40 9.12 4.08
C ASN A 49 -1.50 8.60 2.95
N ILE A 50 -1.22 7.30 2.98
CA ILE A 50 -0.31 6.63 2.05
C ILE A 50 -1.05 5.45 1.41
N THR A 51 -1.09 5.45 0.08
CA THR A 51 -1.67 4.36 -0.71
C THR A 51 -0.55 3.41 -1.14
N CYS A 52 -0.68 2.13 -0.82
CA CYS A 52 0.25 1.08 -1.21
C CYS A 52 -0.50 0.02 -2.03
N PRO A 53 -0.18 -0.17 -3.32
CA PRO A 53 -0.81 -1.21 -4.15
C PRO A 53 -0.14 -2.59 -3.97
N TYR A 54 0.55 -2.82 -2.86
CA TYR A 54 1.35 -4.01 -2.63
C TYR A 54 0.73 -4.91 -1.57
N HIS A 55 0.81 -6.21 -1.79
CA HIS A 55 0.38 -7.22 -0.84
C HIS A 55 1.50 -7.48 0.17
N GLY A 56 1.14 -7.63 1.44
CA GLY A 56 2.09 -7.96 2.49
C GLY A 56 1.42 -8.15 3.84
N ARG A 57 2.18 -8.71 4.77
CA ARG A 57 1.75 -8.94 6.16
C ARG A 57 2.27 -7.87 7.12
N TYR A 58 3.42 -7.27 6.82
CA TYR A 58 4.09 -6.30 7.66
C TYR A 58 4.28 -4.98 6.92
N VAL A 59 4.06 -3.88 7.65
CA VAL A 59 4.37 -2.52 7.21
C VAL A 59 5.50 -1.99 8.07
N THR A 60 6.60 -1.59 7.45
CA THR A 60 7.76 -1.02 8.16
C THR A 60 7.87 0.47 7.87
N TYR A 61 7.72 1.28 8.91
CA TYR A 61 8.14 2.69 8.88
C TYR A 61 9.65 2.77 9.09
N TYR A 62 10.34 3.45 8.20
CA TYR A 62 11.79 3.57 8.24
C TYR A 62 12.20 5.02 8.04
N ASN A 63 13.02 5.54 8.96
CA ASN A 63 13.59 6.86 8.86
C ASN A 63 15.09 6.75 9.10
N ASN A 64 15.89 7.18 8.12
CA ASN A 64 17.34 7.02 8.14
C ASN A 64 18.07 8.35 7.91
N ARG A 65 19.17 8.55 8.65
CA ARG A 65 20.12 9.67 8.57
C ARG A 65 21.55 9.15 8.71
N THR A 66 21.95 8.24 7.82
CA THR A 66 23.33 7.72 7.78
C THR A 66 24.17 8.30 6.64
N HIS A 67 23.55 8.92 5.64
CA HIS A 67 24.24 9.42 4.44
C HIS A 67 24.01 10.93 4.28
N PRO A 68 24.84 11.78 4.90
CA PRO A 68 24.83 13.22 4.66
C PRO A 68 25.38 13.55 3.25
N PRO A 69 25.04 14.72 2.67
CA PRO A 69 24.21 15.80 3.24
C PRO A 69 22.70 15.54 3.12
N TYR A 70 21.92 16.05 4.08
CA TYR A 70 20.46 15.93 4.07
C TYR A 70 19.80 17.10 3.33
N PRO A 71 18.62 16.88 2.71
CA PRO A 71 17.83 17.98 2.16
C PRO A 71 17.52 19.07 3.20
N PHE A 72 17.33 20.29 2.72
CA PHE A 72 17.02 21.43 3.58
C PHE A 72 15.76 21.17 4.43
N GLY A 73 15.82 21.54 5.72
CA GLY A 73 14.74 21.36 6.68
C GLY A 73 14.69 19.99 7.36
N TYR A 74 15.53 19.03 6.95
CA TYR A 74 15.61 17.73 7.61
C TYR A 74 16.41 17.87 8.92
N SER A 75 15.95 17.16 9.96
CA SER A 75 16.76 17.00 11.17
C SER A 75 18.00 16.15 10.90
N THR A 76 19.10 16.45 11.61
CA THR A 76 20.35 15.67 11.60
C THR A 76 20.23 14.35 12.36
N SER A 77 19.21 14.22 13.22
CA SER A 77 18.93 13.01 14.00
C SER A 77 17.65 12.34 13.53
N THR A 78 17.60 11.01 13.61
CA THR A 78 16.37 10.23 13.40
C THR A 78 15.61 10.07 14.70
N LEU A 79 14.28 10.20 14.64
CA LEU A 79 13.38 9.78 15.69
C LEU A 79 12.18 9.07 15.07
N ILE A 80 11.64 8.10 15.80
CA ILE A 80 10.35 7.47 15.50
C ILE A 80 9.36 7.99 16.54
N GLY A 81 8.62 9.04 16.17
CA GLY A 81 7.58 9.64 16.99
C GLY A 81 6.20 9.42 16.36
N LEU A 82 5.83 8.16 16.12
CA LEU A 82 4.50 7.79 15.67
C LEU A 82 3.58 7.65 16.89
N CYS A 83 2.40 8.26 16.82
CA CYS A 83 1.35 8.11 17.82
C CYS A 83 0.42 6.94 17.50
N GLU A 84 0.09 6.78 16.22
CA GLU A 84 -0.85 5.78 15.75
C GLU A 84 -0.54 5.43 14.29
N VAL A 85 -0.76 4.16 13.93
CA VAL A 85 -0.62 3.65 12.57
C VAL A 85 -1.89 2.87 12.23
N GLU A 86 -2.66 3.40 11.29
CA GLU A 86 -3.89 2.76 10.80
C GLU A 86 -3.59 2.09 9.45
N VAL A 87 -3.71 0.76 9.39
CA VAL A 87 -3.55 0.01 8.15
C VAL A 87 -4.92 -0.42 7.66
N TYR A 88 -5.27 0.06 6.47
CA TYR A 88 -6.51 -0.28 5.78
C TYR A 88 -6.16 -1.16 4.58
N GLY A 89 -6.76 -2.33 4.52
CA GLY A 89 -6.56 -3.31 3.46
C GLY A 89 -7.53 -4.47 3.64
N CYS A 90 -7.57 -5.35 2.65
CA CYS A 90 -8.41 -6.54 2.65
C CYS A 90 -7.57 -7.79 2.64
N SER A 91 -8.12 -8.88 3.20
CA SER A 91 -7.54 -10.21 3.06
C SER A 91 -7.40 -10.59 1.58
N ASP A 92 -6.57 -11.58 1.32
CA ASP A 92 -6.45 -12.14 -0.02
C ASP A 92 -7.79 -12.70 -0.50
N GLY A 93 -8.10 -12.45 -1.77
CA GLY A 93 -9.42 -12.71 -2.34
C GLY A 93 -10.52 -11.71 -2.01
N GLN A 94 -10.26 -10.63 -1.27
CA GLN A 94 -11.27 -9.61 -0.94
C GLN A 94 -10.85 -8.20 -1.37
N TYR A 95 -11.84 -7.36 -1.70
CA TYR A 95 -11.64 -5.97 -2.07
C TYR A 95 -12.84 -5.08 -1.67
N GLY A 96 -12.70 -3.78 -1.91
CA GLY A 96 -13.77 -2.80 -1.77
C GLY A 96 -13.95 -2.30 -0.34
N TYR A 97 -15.01 -1.52 -0.14
CA TYR A 97 -15.31 -0.94 1.16
C TYR A 97 -15.64 -2.04 2.19
N ASN A 98 -14.96 -2.04 3.34
CA ASN A 98 -15.08 -3.06 4.38
C ASN A 98 -14.78 -4.51 3.91
N CYS A 99 -14.11 -4.69 2.77
CA CYS A 99 -13.67 -5.99 2.28
C CYS A 99 -14.81 -7.01 2.08
N VAL A 100 -15.99 -6.52 1.70
CA VAL A 100 -17.19 -7.34 1.50
C VAL A 100 -17.25 -7.98 0.11
N GLU A 101 -16.53 -7.42 -0.86
CA GLU A 101 -16.49 -7.94 -2.22
C GLU A 101 -15.38 -8.97 -2.36
N ASN A 102 -15.64 -10.03 -3.13
CA ASN A 102 -14.65 -11.05 -3.42
C ASN A 102 -14.03 -10.81 -4.79
N CYS A 103 -12.70 -10.94 -4.87
CA CYS A 103 -11.98 -11.01 -6.12
C CYS A 103 -12.61 -12.08 -7.04
N SER A 104 -12.66 -11.80 -8.34
CA SER A 104 -13.26 -12.72 -9.29
C SER A 104 -12.49 -14.03 -9.35
N VAL A 105 -13.21 -15.15 -9.32
CA VAL A 105 -12.61 -16.49 -9.47
C VAL A 105 -11.99 -16.71 -10.85
N THR A 106 -12.32 -15.85 -11.81
CA THR A 106 -11.81 -15.87 -13.19
C THR A 106 -10.62 -14.93 -13.41
N CYS A 107 -10.18 -14.22 -12.36
CA CYS A 107 -8.83 -13.65 -12.35
C CYS A 107 -7.81 -14.77 -12.59
N ARG A 108 -6.69 -14.45 -13.26
CA ARG A 108 -5.61 -15.42 -13.47
C ARG A 108 -5.10 -15.98 -12.15
N GLU A 109 -4.99 -15.11 -11.14
CA GLU A 109 -4.77 -15.43 -9.74
C GLU A 109 -5.99 -14.94 -8.95
N SER A 110 -6.83 -15.86 -8.45
CA SER A 110 -8.13 -15.51 -7.85
C SER A 110 -8.02 -14.63 -6.62
N ASP A 111 -6.90 -14.71 -5.90
CA ASP A 111 -6.75 -14.03 -4.61
C ASP A 111 -6.00 -12.69 -4.74
N ASN A 112 -5.52 -12.40 -5.95
CA ASN A 112 -4.64 -11.30 -6.29
C ASN A 112 -5.37 -10.27 -7.17
N CYS A 113 -6.35 -9.58 -6.56
CA CYS A 113 -6.98 -8.42 -7.15
C CYS A 113 -6.68 -7.15 -6.34
N ASP A 114 -6.75 -5.99 -7.01
CA ASP A 114 -6.57 -4.69 -6.37
C ASP A 114 -7.60 -4.51 -5.24
N LYS A 115 -7.12 -4.21 -4.03
CA LYS A 115 -7.95 -4.20 -2.83
C LYS A 115 -8.99 -3.07 -2.80
N ILE A 116 -8.89 -2.08 -3.69
CA ILE A 116 -9.82 -0.95 -3.77
C ILE A 116 -10.86 -1.20 -4.88
N THR A 117 -10.38 -1.55 -6.07
CA THR A 117 -11.19 -1.60 -7.29
C THR A 117 -11.64 -3.00 -7.67
N GLY A 118 -10.98 -4.04 -7.17
CA GLY A 118 -11.22 -5.43 -7.55
C GLY A 118 -10.55 -5.85 -8.86
N TYR A 119 -9.79 -4.94 -9.49
CA TYR A 119 -9.10 -5.20 -10.75
C TYR A 119 -8.17 -6.41 -10.63
N CYS A 120 -8.28 -7.37 -11.55
CA CYS A 120 -7.45 -8.58 -11.53
C CYS A 120 -6.00 -8.27 -11.92
N ILE A 121 -5.09 -8.35 -10.95
CA ILE A 121 -3.65 -8.14 -11.20
C ILE A 121 -3.12 -9.35 -11.96
N GLY A 122 -2.45 -9.12 -13.09
CA GLY A 122 -2.02 -10.20 -14.00
C GLY A 122 -3.08 -10.65 -15.01
N GLY A 123 -4.26 -10.00 -15.03
CA GLY A 123 -5.30 -10.16 -16.03
C GLY A 123 -6.22 -11.37 -15.82
N CYS A 124 -6.95 -11.70 -16.87
CA CYS A 124 -7.99 -12.73 -16.85
C CYS A 124 -7.48 -14.11 -17.28
N ARG A 125 -8.17 -15.16 -16.81
CA ARG A 125 -8.04 -16.50 -17.40
C ARG A 125 -8.44 -16.47 -18.88
N ALA A 126 -7.91 -17.40 -19.67
CA ALA A 126 -8.24 -17.50 -21.09
C ALA A 126 -9.77 -17.62 -21.29
N GLY A 127 -10.31 -16.83 -22.21
CA GLY A 127 -11.76 -16.76 -22.46
C GLY A 127 -12.53 -15.76 -21.61
N TRP A 128 -11.86 -15.04 -20.69
CA TRP A 128 -12.46 -14.01 -19.84
C TRP A 128 -11.86 -12.63 -20.11
N THR A 129 -12.64 -11.57 -19.92
CA THR A 129 -12.28 -10.18 -20.20
C THR A 129 -12.94 -9.19 -19.23
N GLY A 130 -12.51 -7.93 -19.33
CA GLY A 130 -12.90 -6.83 -18.44
C GLY A 130 -12.04 -6.75 -17.18
N ASP A 131 -12.13 -5.62 -16.48
CA ASP A 131 -11.28 -5.30 -15.32
C ASP A 131 -11.42 -6.31 -14.17
N LEU A 132 -12.63 -6.82 -13.97
CA LEU A 132 -12.96 -7.82 -12.95
C LEU A 132 -13.00 -9.25 -13.53
N CYS A 133 -12.68 -9.44 -14.80
CA CYS A 133 -12.80 -10.72 -15.51
C CYS A 133 -14.19 -11.37 -15.43
N LYS A 134 -15.25 -10.59 -15.19
CA LYS A 134 -16.63 -11.10 -15.01
C LYS A 134 -17.37 -11.39 -16.30
N THR A 135 -16.77 -11.17 -17.46
CA THR A 135 -17.42 -11.46 -18.75
C THR A 135 -16.54 -12.43 -19.53
N GLY A 136 -17.10 -13.56 -19.94
CA GLY A 136 -16.32 -14.54 -20.68
C GLY A 136 -17.18 -15.52 -21.47
N TRP A 137 -16.50 -16.44 -22.14
CA TRP A 137 -17.09 -17.45 -22.99
C TRP A 137 -16.49 -18.81 -22.67
N GLU A 138 -17.35 -19.77 -22.36
CA GLU A 138 -16.98 -21.17 -22.18
C GLU A 138 -17.71 -21.99 -23.25
N GLY A 139 -16.96 -22.47 -24.24
CA GLY A 139 -17.53 -23.01 -25.48
C GLY A 139 -18.20 -21.91 -26.32
N ASN A 140 -19.50 -22.09 -26.65
CA ASN A 140 -20.29 -21.15 -27.46
C ASN A 140 -21.26 -20.28 -26.62
N MET A 141 -21.11 -20.25 -25.30
CA MET A 141 -22.04 -19.55 -24.40
C MET A 141 -21.37 -18.40 -23.66
N CYS A 142 -22.05 -17.25 -23.60
CA CYS A 142 -21.65 -16.12 -22.76
C CYS A 142 -21.92 -16.44 -21.28
N GLN A 143 -20.90 -16.26 -20.45
CA GLN A 143 -20.94 -16.49 -19.01
C GLN A 143 -20.65 -15.20 -18.24
N ASN A 144 -21.30 -15.06 -17.09
CA ASN A 144 -20.96 -14.04 -16.10
C ASN A 144 -20.13 -14.69 -14.99
N GLY A 145 -18.93 -14.15 -14.77
CA GLY A 145 -18.03 -14.56 -13.70
C GLY A 145 -18.57 -14.09 -12.36
N LYS A 146 -18.46 -14.95 -11.33
CA LYS A 146 -18.81 -14.61 -9.96
C LYS A 146 -17.68 -13.84 -9.30
#